data_AF-A0A9X8GMB8-F1
#
_entry.id   AF-A0A9X8GMB8-F1
#
_cell.length_a   1.000
_cell.length_b   1.000
_cell.length_c   1.000
_cell.angle_alpha   90.00
_cell.angle_beta   90.00
_cell.angle_gamma   90.00
#
_symmetry.space_group_name_H-M   'P 1'
#
loop_
_entity.id
_entity.type
_entity.pdbx_description
1 polymer ?
#
loop_
_entity_poly.entity_id
_entity_poly.type
_entity_poly.pdbx_seq_one_letter_code
_entity_poly.pdbx_strand_id
1 'polypeptide(L)'
;MSNTAVSVQVNVRMDKPLRDAGDAGLAAMGVSPTQAVRTVWRLAASGPAGISALEKLFASSAASPAHAGASSGENPLNQGWGLFSAACTRLGLDASTSMVNVVPRSSDEELLEKELLERFGGDAQ
;
A
#
# COMPACT_ATOMS: atom_id res chain seq x y z
N MET A 1 -32.27 39.64 6.33
CA MET A 1 -32.20 38.66 7.43
C MET A 1 -30.75 38.24 7.56
N SER A 2 -30.07 38.69 8.62
CA SER A 2 -28.67 38.34 8.85
C SER A 2 -28.59 36.86 9.24
N ASN A 3 -28.17 36.01 8.30
CA ASN A 3 -27.98 34.58 8.56
C ASN A 3 -26.77 34.43 9.49
N THR A 4 -27.02 34.43 10.80
CA THR A 4 -25.98 34.18 11.79
C THR A 4 -25.58 32.72 11.65
N ALA A 5 -24.35 32.47 11.17
CA ALA A 5 -23.84 31.12 11.01
C ALA A 5 -23.75 30.46 12.39
N VAL A 6 -24.74 29.62 12.71
CA VAL A 6 -24.74 28.85 13.96
C VAL A 6 -23.68 27.77 13.84
N SER A 7 -22.63 27.86 14.66
CA SER A 7 -21.62 26.81 14.76
C SER A 7 -22.14 25.65 15.61
N VAL A 8 -22.10 24.44 15.07
CA VAL A 8 -22.44 23.19 15.79
C VAL A 8 -21.15 22.40 16.04
N GLN A 9 -21.05 21.78 17.20
CA GLN A 9 -19.92 20.92 17.57
C GLN A 9 -20.14 19.49 17.07
N VAL A 10 -19.08 18.88 16.54
CA VAL A 10 -19.04 17.46 16.18
C VAL A 10 -18.01 16.77 17.06
N ASN A 11 -18.45 15.76 17.81
CA ASN A 11 -17.59 14.98 18.71
C ASN A 11 -17.32 13.60 18.11
N VAL A 12 -16.05 13.21 18.03
CA VAL A 12 -15.61 11.91 17.49
C VAL A 12 -14.68 11.25 18.51
N ARG A 13 -14.86 9.94 18.71
CA ARG A 13 -13.95 9.12 19.52
C ARG A 13 -12.92 8.47 18.61
N MET A 14 -11.64 8.54 18.96
CA MET A 14 -10.55 7.89 18.25
C MET A 14 -9.43 7.51 19.21
N ASP A 15 -8.58 6.57 18.81
CA ASP A 15 -7.40 6.17 19.57
C ASP A 15 -6.43 7.34 19.71
N LYS A 16 -5.87 7.51 20.92
CA LYS A 16 -4.91 8.59 21.20
C LYS A 16 -3.68 8.56 20.26
N PRO A 17 -3.05 7.41 19.97
CA PRO A 17 -1.92 7.37 19.04
C PRO A 17 -2.30 7.81 17.62
N LEU A 18 -3.50 7.42 17.16
CA LEU A 18 -4.01 7.82 15.84
C LEU A 18 -4.25 9.33 15.78
N ARG A 19 -4.85 9.90 16.84
CA ARG A 19 -5.04 11.34 16.98
C ARG A 19 -3.70 12.08 16.90
N ASP A 20 -2.73 11.68 17.71
CA ASP A 20 -1.46 12.39 17.83
C ASP A 20 -0.65 12.32 16.52
N ALA A 21 -0.66 11.16 15.84
CA ALA A 21 -0.04 11.00 14.53
C ALA A 21 -0.74 11.83 13.44
N GLY A 22 -2.08 11.84 13.44
CA GLY A 22 -2.87 12.65 12.52
C GLY A 22 -2.62 14.15 12.72
N ASP A 23 -2.62 14.62 13.96
CA ASP A 23 -2.35 16.02 14.31
C ASP A 23 -0.95 16.46 13.84
N ALA A 24 0.06 15.61 14.01
CA ALA A 24 1.42 15.88 13.52
C ALA A 24 1.47 15.97 11.98
N GLY A 25 0.81 15.05 11.28
CA GLY A 25 0.73 15.07 9.81
C GLY A 25 0.02 16.31 9.26
N LEU A 26 -1.11 16.69 9.88
CA LEU A 26 -1.84 17.90 9.53
C LEU A 26 -1.03 19.17 9.83
N ALA A 27 -0.35 19.21 10.97
CA ALA A 27 0.53 20.33 11.33
C ALA A 27 1.69 20.49 10.33
N ALA A 28 2.29 19.39 9.87
CA ALA A 28 3.32 19.43 8.82
C ALA A 28 2.81 20.00 7.50
N MET A 29 1.51 19.88 7.21
CA MET A 29 0.83 20.50 6.07
C MET A 29 0.36 21.94 6.33
N GLY A 30 0.52 22.47 7.55
CA GLY A 30 0.00 23.78 7.95
C GLY A 30 -1.53 23.82 8.07
N VAL A 31 -2.18 22.67 8.23
CA VAL A 31 -3.64 22.54 8.33
C VAL A 31 -4.03 22.20 9.76
N SER A 32 -5.00 22.92 10.33
CA SER A 32 -5.54 22.54 11.65
C SER A 32 -6.52 21.36 11.55
N PRO A 33 -6.68 20.54 12.60
CA PRO A 33 -7.66 19.44 12.61
C PRO A 33 -9.09 19.90 12.27
N THR A 34 -9.52 21.04 12.81
CA THR A 34 -10.84 21.61 12.49
C THR A 34 -11.00 22.00 11.03
N GLN A 35 -9.95 22.51 10.38
CA GLN A 35 -9.98 22.83 8.95
C GLN A 35 -10.07 21.56 8.10
N ALA A 36 -9.31 20.51 8.45
CA ALA A 36 -9.37 19.23 7.77
C ALA A 36 -10.80 18.65 7.82
N VAL A 37 -11.38 18.56 9.03
CA VAL A 37 -12.75 18.06 9.24
C VAL A 37 -13.77 18.89 8.46
N ARG A 38 -13.71 20.23 8.54
CA ARG A 38 -14.63 21.10 7.78
C ARG A 38 -14.48 20.95 6.26
N THR A 39 -13.29 20.58 5.77
CA THR A 39 -13.06 20.35 4.35
C THR A 39 -13.74 19.07 3.89
N VAL A 40 -13.63 17.99 4.68
CA VAL A 40 -14.33 16.73 4.42
C VAL A 40 -15.85 16.94 4.40
N TRP A 41 -16.40 17.68 5.38
CA TRP A 41 -17.83 18.00 5.41
C TRP A 41 -18.29 18.86 4.23
N ARG A 42 -17.49 19.85 3.82
CA ARG A 42 -17.79 20.63 2.62
C ARG A 42 -17.80 19.76 1.37
N LEU A 43 -16.85 18.83 1.26
CA LEU A 43 -16.82 17.90 0.13
C LEU A 43 -18.06 17.01 0.10
N ALA A 44 -18.48 16.47 1.25
CA ALA A 44 -19.73 15.71 1.35
C ALA A 44 -20.97 16.54 0.96
N ALA A 45 -20.99 17.82 1.31
CA ALA A 45 -22.08 18.74 0.98
C ALA A 45 -22.11 19.20 -0.49
N SER A 46 -21.06 18.94 -1.28
CA SER A 46 -20.95 19.37 -2.68
C SER A 46 -21.76 18.52 -3.67
N GLY A 47 -22.61 17.60 -3.20
CA GLY A 47 -23.45 16.75 -4.04
C GLY A 47 -22.70 15.54 -4.64
N PRO A 48 -23.21 14.94 -5.74
CA PRO A 48 -22.73 13.65 -6.24
C PRO A 48 -21.23 13.59 -6.52
N ALA A 49 -20.66 14.64 -7.11
CA ALA A 49 -19.22 14.71 -7.39
C ALA A 49 -18.36 14.70 -6.11
N GLY A 50 -18.84 15.35 -5.04
CA GLY A 50 -18.18 15.34 -3.75
C GLY A 50 -18.23 13.98 -3.07
N ILE A 51 -19.38 13.28 -3.17
CA ILE A 51 -19.54 11.92 -2.68
C ILE A 51 -18.57 10.97 -3.41
N SER A 52 -18.50 11.02 -4.74
CA SER A 52 -17.55 10.20 -5.50
C SER A 52 -16.08 10.48 -5.17
N ALA A 53 -15.73 11.72 -4.82
CA ALA A 53 -14.38 12.06 -4.37
C ALA A 53 -14.07 11.46 -2.99
N LEU A 54 -15.05 11.46 -2.07
CA LEU A 54 -14.92 10.82 -0.76
C LEU A 54 -14.83 9.29 -0.86
N GLU A 55 -15.62 8.66 -1.73
CA GLU A 55 -15.55 7.22 -1.98
C GLU A 55 -14.13 6.80 -2.42
N LYS A 56 -13.52 7.56 -3.33
CA LYS A 56 -12.13 7.32 -3.77
C LYS A 56 -11.13 7.51 -2.62
N LEU A 57 -11.28 8.57 -1.83
CA LEU A 57 -10.43 8.84 -0.68
C LEU A 57 -10.48 7.69 0.33
N PHE A 58 -11.67 7.20 0.67
CA PHE A 58 -11.85 6.10 1.61
C PHE A 58 -11.37 4.77 1.06
N ALA A 59 -11.56 4.50 -0.24
CA ALA A 59 -11.00 3.31 -0.88
C ALA A 59 -9.46 3.30 -0.84
N SER A 60 -8.81 4.46 -1.08
CA SER A 60 -7.35 4.58 -0.95
C SER A 60 -6.87 4.43 0.50
N SER A 61 -7.67 4.87 1.48
CA SER A 61 -7.34 4.69 2.90
C SER A 61 -7.43 3.23 3.35
N ALA A 62 -8.39 2.46 2.82
CA ALA A 62 -8.55 1.04 3.11
C ALA A 62 -7.46 0.17 2.45
N ALA A 63 -6.83 0.67 1.39
CA ALA A 63 -5.69 0.03 0.73
C ALA A 63 -4.34 0.27 1.44
N SER A 64 -4.30 1.15 2.45
CA SER A 64 -3.12 1.30 3.30
C SER A 64 -3.12 0.17 4.34
N PRO A 65 -2.04 -0.63 4.46
CA PRO A 65 -2.02 -1.81 5.32
C PRO A 65 -1.89 -1.38 6.79
N ALA A 66 -2.98 -0.93 7.39
CA ALA A 66 -3.11 -0.89 8.84
C ALA A 66 -3.48 -2.30 9.31
N HIS A 67 -2.48 -2.96 9.88
CA HIS A 67 -2.47 -4.31 10.43
C HIS A 67 -2.28 -5.43 9.41
N ALA A 68 -1.04 -5.90 9.33
CA ALA A 68 -0.71 -7.28 9.03
C ALA A 68 -1.41 -8.21 10.05
N GLY A 69 -2.72 -8.38 9.90
CA GLY A 69 -3.45 -9.55 10.34
C GLY A 69 -3.53 -10.45 9.12
N ALA A 70 -2.70 -11.50 9.12
CA ALA A 70 -2.61 -12.56 8.13
C ALA A 70 -3.89 -12.76 7.29
N SER A 71 -3.92 -12.16 6.10
CA SER A 71 -4.81 -12.63 5.04
C SER A 71 -4.04 -13.68 4.26
N SER A 72 -4.32 -14.92 4.64
CA SER A 72 -3.86 -16.15 4.01
C SER A 72 -4.10 -16.11 2.50
N GLY A 73 -3.04 -15.91 1.71
CA GLY A 73 -3.11 -16.02 0.24
C GLY A 73 -1.94 -15.38 -0.53
N GLU A 74 -1.18 -14.47 0.07
CA GLU A 74 -0.04 -13.87 -0.63
C GLU A 74 1.19 -14.80 -0.60
N ASN A 75 1.65 -15.18 -1.79
CA ASN A 75 2.88 -15.93 -1.97
C ASN A 75 4.06 -15.09 -1.40
N PRO A 76 4.85 -15.62 -0.45
CA PRO A 76 5.97 -14.90 0.16
C PRO A 76 6.99 -14.40 -0.87
N LEU A 77 7.08 -15.05 -2.04
CA LEU A 77 7.90 -14.60 -3.17
C LEU A 77 7.42 -13.25 -3.74
N ASN A 78 6.11 -13.03 -3.82
CA ASN A 78 5.55 -11.77 -4.30
C ASN A 78 5.83 -10.63 -3.32
N GLN A 79 5.75 -10.90 -2.01
CA GLN A 79 6.13 -9.94 -0.98
C GLN A 79 7.63 -9.62 -1.04
N GLY A 80 8.48 -10.64 -1.18
CA GLY A 80 9.92 -10.46 -1.37
C GLY A 80 10.26 -9.64 -2.61
N TRP A 81 9.57 -9.89 -3.73
CA TRP A 81 9.75 -9.14 -4.97
C TRP A 81 9.34 -7.66 -4.83
N GLY A 82 8.24 -7.38 -4.13
CA GLY A 82 7.81 -6.02 -3.85
C GLY A 82 8.85 -5.22 -3.06
N LEU A 83 9.46 -5.84 -2.04
CA LEU A 83 10.54 -5.23 -1.25
C LEU A 83 11.79 -4.97 -2.09
N PHE A 84 12.20 -5.93 -2.92
CA PHE A 84 13.34 -5.81 -3.81
C PHE A 84 13.15 -4.68 -4.83
N SER A 85 12.01 -4.67 -5.53
CA SER A 85 11.68 -3.64 -6.51
C SER A 85 11.69 -2.24 -5.91
N ALA A 86 11.11 -2.08 -4.72
CA ALA A 86 11.12 -0.81 -3.99
C ALA A 86 12.55 -0.35 -3.63
N ALA A 87 13.44 -1.28 -3.27
CA ALA A 87 14.85 -0.96 -3.01
C ALA A 87 15.59 -0.53 -4.28
N CYS A 88 15.37 -1.21 -5.41
CA CYS A 88 15.94 -0.85 -6.70
C CYS A 88 15.52 0.57 -7.12
N THR A 89 14.24 0.91 -7.01
CA THR A 89 13.75 2.27 -7.32
C THR A 89 14.45 3.34 -6.48
N ARG A 90 14.67 3.08 -5.18
CA ARG A 90 15.37 4.03 -4.29
C ARG A 90 16.83 4.23 -4.67
N LEU A 91 17.44 3.23 -5.31
CA LEU A 91 18.82 3.28 -5.80
C LEU A 91 18.92 3.77 -7.25
N GLY A 92 17.80 4.13 -7.88
CA GLY A 92 17.76 4.51 -9.30
C GLY A 92 18.04 3.35 -10.26
N LEU A 93 17.91 2.11 -9.77
CA LEU A 93 18.07 0.90 -10.56
C LEU A 93 16.72 0.50 -11.15
N ASP A 94 16.71 0.22 -12.45
CA ASP A 94 15.53 -0.30 -13.12
C ASP A 94 15.38 -1.81 -12.84
N ALA A 95 14.47 -2.16 -11.93
CA ALA A 95 14.15 -3.55 -11.61
C ALA A 95 13.52 -4.29 -12.80
N SER A 96 12.96 -3.59 -13.79
CA SER A 96 12.41 -4.19 -15.01
C SER A 96 13.49 -4.77 -15.92
N THR A 97 14.73 -4.29 -15.82
CA THR A 97 15.89 -4.87 -16.53
C THR A 97 16.24 -6.26 -15.99
N SER A 98 15.86 -6.60 -14.75
CA SER A 98 16.01 -7.96 -14.21
C SER A 98 14.90 -8.92 -14.66
N MET A 99 13.83 -8.41 -15.29
CA MET A 99 12.75 -9.19 -15.91
C MET A 99 12.95 -9.32 -17.42
N VAL A 100 14.19 -9.22 -17.94
CA VAL A 100 14.48 -9.88 -19.21
C VAL A 100 13.98 -11.30 -19.02
N ASN A 101 13.06 -11.69 -19.89
CA ASN A 101 12.39 -12.97 -19.93
C ASN A 101 13.46 -14.07 -20.09
N VAL A 102 14.17 -14.37 -19.01
CA VAL A 102 14.93 -15.60 -18.86
C VAL A 102 13.83 -16.62 -18.68
N VAL A 103 13.23 -17.03 -19.80
CA VAL A 103 12.69 -18.38 -19.89
C VAL A 103 13.80 -19.25 -19.32
N PRO A 104 13.60 -19.88 -18.15
CA PRO A 104 14.59 -20.80 -17.62
C PRO A 104 14.93 -21.73 -18.77
N ARG A 105 16.20 -21.75 -19.18
CA ARG A 105 16.62 -22.51 -20.37
C ARG A 105 16.33 -24.01 -20.21
N SER A 106 16.08 -24.40 -18.97
CA SER A 106 15.68 -25.71 -18.51
C SER A 106 14.47 -25.59 -17.58
N SER A 107 13.50 -26.47 -17.73
CA SER A 107 12.39 -26.62 -16.79
C SER A 107 12.88 -27.13 -15.42
N ASP A 108 12.04 -26.99 -14.40
CA ASP A 108 12.36 -27.50 -13.06
C ASP A 108 12.66 -29.01 -13.08
N GLU A 109 12.04 -29.77 -13.99
CA GLU A 109 12.32 -31.21 -14.16
C GLU A 109 13.72 -31.48 -14.72
N GLU A 110 14.17 -30.69 -15.71
CA GLU A 110 15.51 -30.82 -16.30
C GLU A 110 16.61 -30.44 -15.30
N LEU A 111 16.35 -29.42 -14.46
CA LEU A 111 17.28 -29.03 -13.40
C LEU A 111 17.42 -30.12 -12.33
N LEU A 112 16.31 -30.76 -11.97
CA LEU A 112 16.30 -31.87 -11.02
C LEU A 112 17.03 -33.09 -11.59
N GLU A 113 16.79 -33.43 -12.86
CA GLU A 113 17.46 -34.54 -13.54
C GLU A 113 18.97 -34.30 -13.62
N LYS A 114 19.40 -33.08 -13.97
CA LYS A 114 20.81 -32.70 -13.98
C LYS A 114 21.46 -32.83 -12.60
N GLU A 115 20.82 -32.35 -11.54
CA GLU A 115 21.34 -32.46 -10.17
C GLU A 115 21.47 -33.94 -9.73
N LEU A 116 20.50 -34.78 -10.10
CA LEU A 116 20.54 -36.22 -9.81
C LEU A 116 21.66 -36.91 -10.59
N LEU A 117 21.87 -36.55 -11.86
CA LEU A 117 23.00 -37.04 -12.65
C LEU A 117 24.35 -36.59 -12.09
N GLU A 118 24.47 -35.34 -11.63
CA GLU A 118 25.72 -34.84 -11.03
C GLU A 118 26.04 -35.54 -9.70
N ARG A 119 25.01 -35.95 -8.95
CA ARG A 119 25.19 -36.63 -7.66
C ARG A 119 25.36 -38.15 -7.76
N PHE A 120 24.76 -38.79 -8.76
CA PHE A 120 24.64 -40.25 -8.83
C PHE A 120 24.90 -40.84 -10.22
N GLY A 121 25.07 -40.03 -11.25
CA GLY A 121 25.31 -40.47 -12.63
C GLY A 121 26.76 -40.86 -12.94
N GLY A 122 27.63 -40.84 -11.93
CA GLY A 122 29.06 -41.11 -12.04
C GLY A 122 29.48 -42.53 -11.68
N ASP A 123 28.65 -43.56 -11.90
CA ASP A 123 29.04 -44.96 -11.68
C ASP A 123 28.54 -45.87 -12.82
N ALA A 124 29.17 -45.76 -13.98
CA ALA A 124 29.13 -46.80 -15.01
C ALA A 124 30.42 -46.75 -15.85
N GLN A 125 31.52 -47.23 -15.25
CA GLN A 125 32.62 -47.83 -16.02
C GLN A 125 33.18 -49.05 -15.29
#